data_AF-A0A2G9NG28-F1
#
_entry.id   AF-A0A2G9NG28-F1
#
_cell.length_a   1.000
_cell.length_b   1.000
_cell.length_c   1.000
_cell.angle_alpha   90.00
_cell.angle_beta   90.00
_cell.angle_gamma   90.00
#
_symmetry.space_group_name_H-M   'P 1'
#
loop_
_entity.id
_entity.type
_entity.pdbx_description
1 polymer ?
#
loop_
_entity_poly.entity_id
_entity_poly.type
_entity_poly.pdbx_seq_one_letter_code
_entity_poly.pdbx_strand_id
1 'polypeptide(L)'
;MDKPCPIQIVLAHEDDHNFELDEKALERVLMQEHIRDLNVVVVSVAGAFRKGKSFLLDFMLRFMYSQRSSSWIGGNHEPLIGFTWRGGCERETTGIQIWSEVFVVEKPDGSKVQLCNWHILSCLFARLWKSG
;
A
#
# COMPACT_ATOMS: atom_id res chain seq x y z
N MET A 1 11.43 -11.01 -13.92
CA MET A 1 10.31 -10.49 -13.10
C MET A 1 10.90 -9.47 -12.17
N ASP A 2 10.44 -8.23 -12.27
CA ASP A 2 10.91 -7.16 -11.38
C ASP A 2 10.48 -7.43 -9.95
N LYS A 3 11.31 -7.02 -8.98
CA LYS A 3 11.04 -7.20 -7.56
C LYS A 3 9.83 -6.32 -7.17
N PRO A 4 8.89 -6.84 -6.34
CA PRO A 4 7.78 -6.03 -5.83
C PRO A 4 8.28 -4.76 -5.13
N CYS A 5 7.70 -3.64 -5.51
CA CYS A 5 8.05 -2.31 -5.05
C CYS A 5 6.80 -1.44 -4.81
N PRO A 6 6.93 -0.33 -4.06
CA PRO A 6 5.88 0.67 -3.96
C PRO A 6 5.77 1.47 -5.28
N ILE A 7 4.55 1.66 -5.76
CA ILE A 7 4.22 2.43 -6.95
C ILE A 7 3.44 3.67 -6.52
N GLN A 8 3.90 4.85 -6.95
CA GLN A 8 3.17 6.09 -6.76
C GLN A 8 1.95 6.11 -7.69
N ILE A 9 0.76 6.29 -7.12
CA ILE A 9 -0.48 6.37 -7.90
C ILE A 9 -1.15 7.74 -7.80
N VAL A 10 -0.95 8.49 -6.72
CA VAL A 10 -1.43 9.86 -6.61
C VAL A 10 -0.28 10.76 -6.24
N LEU A 11 0.10 11.73 -7.07
CA LEU A 11 1.07 12.76 -6.75
C LEU A 11 0.33 13.97 -6.15
N ALA A 12 0.81 14.48 -5.02
CA ALA A 12 0.30 15.69 -4.41
C ALA A 12 1.30 16.84 -4.64
N HIS A 13 0.88 17.85 -5.39
CA HIS A 13 1.67 19.04 -5.64
C HIS A 13 1.49 20.00 -4.45
N GLU A 14 2.56 20.20 -3.67
CA GLU A 14 2.49 21.05 -2.47
C GLU A 14 2.24 22.52 -2.83
N ASP A 15 2.78 22.96 -3.98
CA ASP A 15 2.77 24.35 -4.43
C ASP A 15 1.39 24.81 -4.93
N ASP A 16 0.75 24.01 -5.79
CA ASP A 16 -0.50 24.38 -6.45
C ASP A 16 -1.75 23.70 -5.86
N HIS A 17 -1.59 22.96 -4.78
CA HIS A 17 -2.67 22.23 -4.10
C HIS A 17 -3.42 21.20 -4.95
N ASN A 18 -2.88 20.86 -6.12
CA ASN A 18 -3.44 19.89 -7.06
C ASN A 18 -2.98 18.47 -6.74
N PHE A 19 -3.82 17.51 -7.16
CA PHE A 19 -3.52 16.09 -7.09
C PHE A 19 -3.59 15.51 -8.51
N GLU A 20 -2.60 14.71 -8.87
CA GLU A 20 -2.54 14.00 -10.15
C GLU A 20 -2.61 12.51 -9.92
N LEU A 21 -3.52 11.83 -10.61
CA LEU A 21 -3.66 10.38 -10.59
C LEU A 21 -2.87 9.79 -11.77
N ASP A 22 -1.96 8.86 -11.48
CA ASP A 22 -1.35 8.01 -12.51
C ASP A 22 -2.28 6.83 -12.80
N GLU A 23 -3.28 7.08 -13.64
CA GLU A 23 -4.26 6.07 -14.07
C GLU A 23 -3.58 4.87 -14.71
N LYS A 24 -2.51 5.08 -15.49
CA LYS A 24 -1.78 3.99 -16.16
C LYS A 24 -1.03 3.12 -15.17
N ALA A 25 -0.46 3.69 -14.10
CA ALA A 25 0.14 2.90 -13.03
C ALA A 25 -0.92 2.09 -12.28
N LEU A 26 -2.06 2.71 -11.97
CA LEU A 26 -3.14 2.04 -11.26
C LEU A 26 -3.77 0.89 -12.08
N GLU A 27 -4.07 1.14 -13.35
CA GLU A 27 -4.58 0.13 -14.29
C GLU A 27 -3.62 -1.05 -14.43
N ARG A 28 -2.31 -0.79 -14.55
CA ARG A 28 -1.31 -1.87 -14.63
C ARG A 28 -1.33 -2.80 -13.42
N VAL A 29 -1.61 -2.27 -12.23
CA VAL A 29 -1.67 -3.07 -11.00
C VAL A 29 -3.00 -3.80 -10.87
N LEU A 30 -4.14 -3.13 -11.14
CA LEU A 30 -5.47 -3.67 -10.85
C LEU A 30 -6.10 -4.46 -12.01
N MET A 31 -5.74 -4.18 -13.26
CA MET A 31 -6.39 -4.74 -14.45
C MET A 31 -5.69 -5.99 -15.00
N GLN A 32 -4.87 -6.67 -14.20
CA GLN A 32 -4.18 -7.89 -14.66
C GLN A 32 -5.21 -9.02 -14.86
N GLU A 33 -5.07 -9.81 -15.93
CA GLU A 33 -6.11 -10.79 -16.35
C GLU A 33 -6.52 -11.78 -15.25
N HIS A 34 -5.57 -12.21 -14.43
CA HIS A 34 -5.81 -13.20 -13.37
C HIS A 34 -6.52 -12.63 -12.14
N ILE A 35 -6.74 -11.32 -12.10
CA ILE A 35 -7.34 -10.61 -10.96
C ILE A 35 -8.52 -9.72 -11.37
N ARG A 36 -8.54 -9.05 -12.52
CA ARG A 36 -9.54 -8.00 -12.83
C ARG A 36 -11.03 -8.30 -12.52
N ASP A 37 -11.44 -9.57 -12.50
CA ASP A 37 -12.82 -10.03 -12.25
C ASP A 37 -13.13 -10.43 -10.78
N LEU A 38 -12.17 -10.34 -9.84
CA LEU A 38 -12.44 -10.61 -8.42
C LEU A 38 -12.76 -9.33 -7.64
N ASN A 39 -13.50 -9.48 -6.54
CA ASN A 39 -13.73 -8.38 -5.61
C ASN A 39 -12.41 -7.91 -4.96
N VAL A 40 -12.25 -6.60 -4.81
CA VAL A 40 -11.05 -5.98 -4.26
C VAL A 40 -11.27 -5.54 -2.81
N VAL A 41 -10.30 -5.87 -1.95
CA VAL A 41 -10.15 -5.36 -0.59
C VAL A 41 -8.98 -4.39 -0.57
N VAL A 42 -9.24 -3.16 -0.17
CA VAL A 42 -8.21 -2.12 -0.03
C VAL A 42 -7.90 -1.94 1.46
N VAL A 43 -6.66 -2.24 1.84
CA VAL A 43 -6.15 -1.94 3.18
C VAL A 43 -5.35 -0.66 3.09
N SER A 44 -5.77 0.38 3.80
CA SER A 44 -5.06 1.65 3.81
C SER A 44 -4.70 2.10 5.23
N VAL A 45 -3.50 2.66 5.38
CA VAL A 45 -3.06 3.28 6.64
C VAL A 45 -2.85 4.76 6.39
N ALA A 46 -3.64 5.59 7.07
CA ALA A 46 -3.55 7.04 7.02
C ALA A 46 -3.34 7.63 8.41
N GLY A 47 -2.74 8.83 8.47
CA GLY A 47 -2.51 9.52 9.74
C GLY A 47 -1.24 10.38 9.73
N ALA A 48 -0.95 11.02 10.86
CA ALA A 48 0.12 12.02 10.97
C ALA A 48 1.49 11.52 10.50
N PHE A 49 2.30 12.46 10.00
CA PHE A 49 3.67 12.22 9.58
C PHE A 49 4.51 11.66 10.74
N ARG A 50 5.39 10.69 10.47
CA ARG A 50 6.31 10.04 11.43
C ARG A 50 5.65 9.26 12.59
N LYS A 51 4.49 8.66 12.36
CA LYS A 51 3.83 7.73 13.31
C LYS A 51 3.99 6.23 12.96
N GLY A 52 4.99 5.88 12.15
CA GLY A 52 5.28 4.48 11.84
C GLY A 52 4.31 3.80 10.87
N LYS A 53 3.65 4.55 9.98
CA LYS A 53 2.69 3.99 9.02
C LYS A 53 3.32 2.98 8.05
N SER A 54 4.43 3.36 7.41
CA SER A 54 5.16 2.46 6.49
C SER A 54 5.63 1.20 7.22
N PHE A 55 6.11 1.34 8.46
CA PHE A 55 6.52 0.23 9.31
C PHE A 55 5.38 -0.76 9.58
N LEU A 56 4.17 -0.28 9.86
CA LEU A 56 2.99 -1.14 10.01
C LEU A 56 2.63 -1.84 8.69
N LEU A 57 2.66 -1.11 7.57
CA LEU A 57 2.37 -1.67 6.25
C LEU A 57 3.39 -2.74 5.83
N ASP A 58 4.67 -2.60 6.21
CA ASP A 58 5.69 -3.62 5.95
C ASP A 58 5.40 -4.92 6.72
N PHE A 59 4.86 -4.84 7.95
CA PHE A 59 4.40 -6.03 8.66
C PHE A 59 3.18 -6.67 8.00
N MET A 60 2.26 -5.86 7.48
CA MET A 60 1.13 -6.38 6.69
C MET A 60 1.64 -7.09 5.43
N LEU A 61 2.61 -6.50 4.71
CA LEU A 61 3.25 -7.16 3.56
C LEU A 61 3.89 -8.50 3.97
N ARG A 62 4.63 -8.51 5.07
CA ARG A 62 5.24 -9.75 5.59
C ARG A 62 4.20 -10.82 5.89
N PHE A 63 3.11 -10.45 6.55
CA PHE A 63 1.98 -11.36 6.77
C PHE A 63 1.43 -11.90 5.44
N MET A 64 1.19 -11.02 4.46
CA MET A 64 0.62 -11.40 3.17
C MET A 64 1.52 -12.38 2.39
N TYR A 65 2.85 -12.24 2.47
CA TYR A 65 3.79 -13.18 1.87
C TYR A 65 3.91 -14.52 2.64
N SER A 66 3.51 -14.55 3.90
CA SER A 66 3.73 -15.71 4.79
C SER A 66 2.45 -16.20 5.47
N GLN A 67 1.28 -15.98 4.86
CA GLN A 67 -0.06 -16.28 5.43
C GLN A 67 -0.23 -17.72 5.93
N ARG A 68 0.54 -18.67 5.40
CA ARG A 68 0.48 -20.10 5.77
C ARG A 68 1.51 -20.50 6.84
N SER A 69 2.36 -19.58 7.27
CA SER A 69 3.38 -19.82 8.28
C SER A 69 2.88 -19.41 9.67
N SER A 70 3.07 -20.28 10.66
CA SER A 70 2.85 -19.92 12.07
C SER A 70 3.88 -18.89 12.58
N SER A 71 4.99 -18.71 11.87
CA SER A 71 6.06 -17.75 12.18
C SER A 71 6.09 -16.56 11.22
N TRP A 72 4.93 -16.11 10.74
CA TRP A 72 4.80 -15.02 9.75
C TRP A 72 5.45 -13.70 10.16
N ILE A 73 5.53 -13.42 11.47
CA ILE A 73 6.20 -12.22 12.01
C ILE A 73 7.70 -12.22 11.71
N GLY A 74 8.25 -13.41 11.42
CA GLY A 74 9.62 -13.79 11.16
C GLY A 74 10.64 -13.45 12.26
N GLY A 75 11.92 -13.72 11.99
CA GLY A 75 12.95 -13.69 13.03
C GLY A 75 13.38 -12.28 13.49
N ASN A 76 13.93 -12.19 14.70
CA ASN A 76 14.45 -10.94 15.29
C ASN A 76 15.53 -10.22 14.44
N HIS A 77 16.16 -10.93 13.51
CA HIS A 77 17.26 -10.43 12.66
C HIS A 77 16.85 -10.28 11.19
N GLU A 78 15.62 -10.62 10.83
CA GLU A 78 15.13 -10.49 9.46
C GLU A 78 14.63 -9.05 9.22
N PRO A 79 15.20 -8.32 8.25
CA PRO A 79 14.81 -6.94 7.98
C PRO A 79 13.39 -6.88 7.40
N LEU A 80 12.63 -5.85 7.79
CA LEU A 80 11.39 -5.48 7.12
C LEU A 80 11.72 -4.83 5.77
N ILE A 81 11.21 -5.42 4.70
CA ILE A 81 11.38 -4.95 3.33
C ILE A 81 9.99 -4.68 2.77
N GLY A 82 9.76 -3.49 2.25
CA GLY A 82 8.44 -3.09 1.78
C GLY A 82 8.45 -1.66 1.25
N PHE A 83 7.55 -0.85 1.78
CA PHE A 83 7.47 0.57 1.47
C PHE A 83 8.77 1.26 1.91
N THR A 84 9.24 2.23 1.15
CA THR A 84 10.44 2.98 1.54
C THR A 84 10.15 3.79 2.80
N TRP A 85 11.00 3.63 3.82
CA TRP A 85 10.99 4.45 5.03
C TRP A 85 12.42 4.69 5.50
N ARG A 86 12.76 5.95 5.81
CA ARG A 86 13.96 6.30 6.57
C ARG A 86 13.63 6.97 7.89
N GLY A 87 14.46 6.72 8.91
CA GLY A 87 14.48 7.55 10.11
C GLY A 87 15.04 8.93 9.75
N GLY A 88 14.20 9.96 9.69
CA GLY A 88 14.62 11.32 9.30
C GLY A 88 13.52 12.37 9.53
N CYS A 89 13.88 13.65 9.49
CA CYS A 89 12.94 14.78 9.60
C CYS A 89 12.37 15.23 8.25
N GLU A 90 13.00 14.82 7.15
CA GLU A 90 12.59 15.20 5.79
C GLU A 90 11.39 14.38 5.31
N ARG A 91 10.50 15.05 4.58
CA ARG A 91 9.32 14.43 3.96
C ARG A 91 9.78 13.55 2.80
N GLU A 92 9.53 12.25 2.91
CA GLU A 92 9.95 11.27 1.88
C GLU A 92 8.83 10.94 0.88
N THR A 93 7.55 11.11 1.25
CA THR A 93 6.42 10.68 0.40
C THR A 93 5.29 11.71 0.40
N THR A 94 4.95 12.19 -0.81
CA THR A 94 3.79 13.05 -1.09
C THR A 94 2.73 12.23 -1.82
N GLY A 95 1.47 12.24 -1.36
CA GLY A 95 0.35 11.57 -2.05
C GLY A 95 0.04 10.13 -1.60
N ILE A 96 -0.24 9.22 -2.54
CA ILE A 96 -0.64 7.82 -2.29
C ILE A 96 0.24 6.86 -3.08
N GLN A 97 0.70 5.81 -2.39
CA GLN A 97 1.41 4.69 -2.99
C GLN A 97 0.62 3.39 -2.84
N ILE A 98 0.74 2.50 -3.82
CA ILE A 98 0.22 1.14 -3.79
C ILE A 98 1.37 0.15 -3.89
N TRP A 99 1.23 -1.02 -3.27
CA TRP A 99 2.15 -2.13 -3.53
C TRP A 99 1.92 -2.70 -4.93
N SER A 100 2.98 -2.90 -5.71
CA SER A 100 2.91 -3.42 -7.09
C SER A 100 2.35 -4.84 -7.20
N GLU A 101 2.50 -5.65 -6.16
CA GLU A 101 1.97 -7.02 -6.12
C GLU A 101 0.60 -7.06 -5.45
N VAL A 102 -0.36 -7.65 -6.15
CA VAL A 102 -1.72 -7.86 -5.65
C VAL A 102 -1.84 -9.29 -5.13
N PHE A 103 -2.28 -9.42 -3.89
CA PHE A 103 -2.42 -10.73 -3.25
C PHE A 103 -3.81 -11.29 -3.48
N VAL A 104 -3.93 -12.59 -3.80
CA VAL A 104 -5.23 -13.26 -3.87
C VAL A 104 -5.44 -14.06 -2.58
N VAL A 105 -6.55 -13.80 -1.90
CA VAL A 105 -6.94 -14.47 -0.66
C VAL A 105 -8.22 -15.25 -0.90
N GLU A 106 -8.22 -16.51 -0.47
CA GLU A 106 -9.41 -17.35 -0.45
C GLU A 106 -10.11 -17.19 0.90
N LYS A 107 -11.40 -16.82 0.85
CA LYS A 107 -12.23 -16.68 2.03
C LYS A 107 -12.71 -18.05 2.51
N PRO A 108 -13.18 -18.16 3.77
CA PRO A 108 -13.77 -19.40 4.29
C PRO A 108 -14.98 -19.90 3.50
N ASP A 109 -15.67 -19.01 2.76
CA ASP A 109 -16.79 -19.35 1.87
C ASP A 109 -16.36 -19.89 0.49
N GLY A 110 -15.05 -20.03 0.24
CA GLY A 110 -14.46 -20.48 -1.02
C GLY A 110 -14.38 -19.39 -2.10
N SER A 111 -14.87 -18.18 -1.86
CA SER A 111 -14.73 -17.06 -2.78
C SER A 111 -13.32 -16.47 -2.70
N LYS A 112 -12.83 -15.93 -3.84
CA LYS A 112 -11.52 -15.28 -3.92
C LYS A 112 -11.68 -13.77 -3.97
N VAL A 113 -10.78 -13.08 -3.28
CA VAL A 113 -10.68 -11.62 -3.30
C VAL A 113 -9.24 -11.21 -3.54
N GLN A 114 -9.05 -10.05 -4.17
CA GLN A 114 -7.76 -9.39 -4.16
C GLN A 114 -7.60 -8.55 -2.91
N LEU A 115 -6.38 -8.51 -2.41
CA LEU A 115 -5.98 -7.61 -1.36
C LEU A 115 -4.86 -6.70 -1.89
N CYS A 116 -5.15 -5.40 -1.87
CA CYS A 116 -4.19 -4.37 -2.22
C CYS A 116 -3.80 -3.62 -0.95
N ASN A 117 -2.49 -3.52 -0.69
CA ASN A 117 -1.96 -2.69 0.38
C ASN A 117 -1.68 -1.28 -0.15
N TRP A 118 -2.36 -0.30 0.43
CA TRP A 118 -2.30 1.11 0.06
C TRP A 118 -1.68 1.91 1.19
N HIS A 119 -0.72 2.76 0.85
CA HIS A 119 -0.14 3.73 1.77
C HIS A 119 -0.72 5.10 1.47
N ILE A 120 -1.55 5.61 2.39
CA ILE A 120 -2.17 6.94 2.26
C ILE A 120 -1.45 7.89 3.22
N LEU A 121 -0.77 8.91 2.69
CA LEU A 121 -0.09 9.89 3.54
C LEU A 121 -1.01 11.01 4.04
N SER A 122 -0.62 11.55 5.19
CA SER A 122 -1.32 12.51 6.05
C SER A 122 -1.99 13.69 5.34
N CYS A 123 -1.46 14.13 4.19
CA CYS A 123 -1.96 15.33 3.51
C CYS A 123 -3.29 15.10 2.77
N LEU A 124 -3.55 13.88 2.27
CA LEU A 124 -4.84 13.57 1.65
C LEU A 124 -5.93 13.30 2.70
N PHE A 125 -5.59 12.71 3.84
CA PHE A 125 -6.58 12.40 4.88
C PHE A 125 -7.25 13.65 5.44
N ALA A 126 -6.49 14.74 5.64
CA ALA A 126 -7.05 16.01 6.12
C ALA A 126 -7.90 16.76 5.07
N ARG A 127 -7.71 16.49 3.78
CA ARG A 127 -8.43 17.17 2.68
C ARG A 127 -9.66 16.38 2.21
N LEU A 128 -9.56 15.06 2.11
CA LEU A 128 -10.69 14.20 1.73
C LEU A 128 -11.79 14.16 2.80
N TRP A 129 -11.43 14.27 4.10
CA TRP A 129 -12.43 14.26 5.18
C TRP A 129 -12.96 15.65 5.58
N LYS A 130 -12.31 16.75 5.16
CA LYS A 130 -12.86 18.11 5.36
C LYS A 130 -13.85 18.54 4.28
N SER A 131 -13.99 17.75 3.22
CA SER A 131 -14.86 18.04 2.07
C SER A 131 -16.13 17.19 2.06
N GLY A 132 -16.45 16.50 3.17
CA GLY A 132 -17.65 15.70 3.37
C GLY A 132 -18.43 16.16 4.60
#